data_AF-A0A150SUJ0-F1
#
_entry.id   AF-A0A150SUJ0-F1
#
_cell.length_a   1.000
_cell.length_b   1.000
_cell.length_c   1.000
_cell.angle_alpha   90.00
_cell.angle_beta   90.00
_cell.angle_gamma   90.00
#
_symmetry.space_group_name_H-M   'P 1'
#
loop_
_entity.id
_entity.type
_entity.pdbx_description
1 polymer ?
#
loop_
_entity_poly.entity_id
_entity_poly.type
_entity_poly.pdbx_seq_one_letter_code
_entity_poly.pdbx_strand_id
1 'polypeptide(L)'
;MTRFASGPETDESRIADLATEWRALVAREQETRVTQVAAWETQLAELRAEQEALLRDGHWVAGPDDLLSILGQSRQEPYHSALLAWLLDPQGRHGFGSGFLEALLRRCTPDLPTAELNRARPALDVSKSKVRADVVVAGPGLYLVIANKIDAHEQPRQCDRLYESFGPEPGALFVFLSPSGRAPVTATGDAREAFKTMSYAELTVMLRDALARAPGKGATAHGREVASNYLATLEREFQ
;
A
#
# COMPACT_ATOMS: atom_id res chain seq x y z
N MET A 1 54.27 9.27 73.28
CA MET A 1 52.84 9.01 73.55
C MET A 1 52.18 10.33 73.89
N THR A 2 51.54 10.97 72.92
CA THR A 2 50.70 12.15 73.16
C THR A 2 49.39 11.86 72.44
N ARG A 3 48.38 11.43 73.20
CA ARG A 3 47.02 11.26 72.66
C ARG A 3 46.39 12.65 72.63
N PHE A 4 46.20 13.20 71.43
CA PHE A 4 45.32 14.34 71.24
C PHE A 4 43.89 13.88 71.51
N ALA A 5 43.32 14.35 72.61
CA ALA A 5 41.88 14.33 72.81
C ALA A 5 41.32 15.57 72.12
N SER A 6 40.73 15.41 70.93
CA SER A 6 39.79 16.39 70.40
C SER A 6 38.58 16.43 71.34
N GLY A 7 38.26 17.61 71.86
CA GLY A 7 37.15 17.78 72.81
C GLY A 7 35.79 17.69 72.11
N PRO A 8 34.72 17.30 72.83
CA PRO A 8 33.37 17.21 72.27
C PRO A 8 32.86 18.54 71.67
N GLU A 9 33.29 19.70 72.20
CA GLU A 9 32.95 21.03 71.65
C GLU A 9 33.52 21.28 70.24
N THR A 10 34.71 20.74 69.92
CA THR A 10 35.31 20.90 68.58
C THR A 10 34.62 20.04 67.52
N ASP A 11 34.05 18.91 67.90
CA ASP A 11 33.26 18.07 66.99
C ASP A 11 31.85 18.67 66.77
N GLU A 12 31.22 19.25 67.79
CA GLU A 12 29.92 19.93 67.65
C GLU A 12 29.99 21.15 66.74
N SER A 13 31.01 22.00 66.87
CA SER A 13 31.21 23.15 65.98
C SER A 13 31.40 22.71 64.53
N ARG A 14 32.20 21.67 64.30
CA ARG A 14 32.46 21.13 62.97
C ARG A 14 31.20 20.51 62.34
N ILE A 15 30.37 19.83 63.14
CA ILE A 15 29.08 19.29 62.69
C ILE A 15 28.12 20.43 62.34
N ALA A 16 28.10 21.53 63.11
CA ALA A 16 27.28 22.71 62.82
C ALA A 16 27.69 23.42 61.52
N ASP A 17 29.00 23.50 61.25
CA ASP A 17 29.53 24.05 60.00
C ASP A 17 29.16 23.17 58.79
N LEU A 18 29.35 21.85 58.90
CA LEU A 18 28.94 20.89 57.87
C LEU A 18 27.43 20.92 57.61
N ALA A 19 26.61 21.06 58.65
CA ALA A 19 25.16 21.20 58.49
C ALA A 19 24.78 22.50 57.76
N THR A 20 25.55 23.57 57.94
CA THR A 20 25.35 24.84 57.25
C THR A 20 25.76 24.76 55.78
N GLU A 21 26.91 24.15 55.51
CA GLU A 21 27.38 23.87 54.15
C GLU A 21 26.41 22.96 53.39
N TRP A 22 25.95 21.87 54.02
CA TRP A 22 24.95 20.98 53.44
C TRP A 22 23.65 21.69 53.10
N ARG A 23 23.14 22.55 54.00
CA ARG A 23 21.94 23.37 53.71
C ARG A 23 22.14 24.30 52.52
N ALA A 24 23.32 24.92 52.39
CA ALA A 24 23.63 25.79 51.27
C ALA A 24 23.73 25.02 49.94
N LEU A 25 24.34 23.82 49.95
CA LEU A 25 24.40 22.95 48.78
C LEU A 25 23.00 22.49 48.35
N VAL A 26 22.17 22.04 49.29
CA VAL A 26 20.78 21.64 49.01
C VAL A 26 19.96 22.81 48.46
N ALA A 27 20.11 24.02 49.02
CA ALA A 27 19.41 25.21 48.52
C ALA A 27 19.81 25.55 47.08
N ARG A 28 21.12 25.50 46.77
CA ARG A 28 21.64 25.74 45.42
C ARG A 28 21.19 24.68 44.42
N GLU A 29 21.16 23.41 44.82
CA GLU A 29 20.64 22.31 44.00
C GLU A 29 19.14 22.48 43.73
N GLN A 30 18.36 22.87 44.75
CA GLN A 30 16.94 23.17 44.60
C GLN A 30 16.70 24.33 43.62
N GLU A 31 17.44 25.43 43.74
CA GLU A 31 17.35 26.58 42.83
C GLU A 31 17.73 26.20 41.39
N THR A 32 18.78 25.39 41.22
CA THR A 32 19.20 24.86 39.91
C THR A 32 18.09 24.00 39.30
N ARG A 33 17.48 23.11 40.11
CA ARG A 33 16.38 22.25 39.67
C ARG A 33 15.14 23.05 39.29
N VAL A 34 14.76 24.07 40.06
CA VAL A 34 13.64 24.97 39.73
C VAL A 34 13.89 25.66 38.39
N THR A 35 15.10 26.19 38.19
CA THR A 35 15.49 26.85 36.94
C THR A 35 15.45 25.88 35.75
N GLN A 36 15.96 24.67 35.95
CA GLN A 36 15.94 23.62 34.93
C GLN A 36 14.52 23.20 34.56
N VAL A 37 13.63 23.04 35.55
CA VAL A 37 12.21 22.72 35.31
C VAL A 37 11.53 23.84 34.54
N ALA A 38 11.73 25.11 34.90
CA ALA A 38 11.16 26.24 34.18
C ALA A 38 11.65 26.32 32.72
N ALA A 39 12.92 26.01 32.48
CA ALA A 39 13.47 25.92 31.13
C ALA A 39 12.80 24.80 30.32
N TRP A 40 12.58 23.62 30.92
CA TRP A 40 11.86 22.52 30.28
C TRP A 40 10.40 22.85 30.01
N GLU A 41 9.72 23.55 30.92
CA GLU A 41 8.33 24.00 30.72
C GLU A 41 8.24 24.95 29.51
N THR A 42 9.22 25.85 29.37
CA THR A 42 9.30 26.76 28.22
C THR A 42 9.52 25.98 26.92
N GLN A 43 10.49 25.07 26.89
CA GLN A 43 10.75 24.23 25.71
C GLN A 43 9.55 23.36 25.33
N LEU A 44 8.85 22.79 26.32
CA LEU A 44 7.65 22.00 26.09
C LEU A 44 6.50 22.86 25.56
N ALA A 45 6.39 24.11 26.00
CA ALA A 45 5.41 25.06 25.47
C ALA A 45 5.70 25.42 24.00
N GLU A 46 6.98 25.64 23.65
CA GLU A 46 7.42 25.87 22.27
C GLU A 46 7.09 24.67 21.37
N LEU A 47 7.44 23.45 21.79
CA LEU A 47 7.14 22.22 21.06
C LEU A 47 5.63 22.01 20.87
N ARG A 48 4.82 22.32 21.90
CA ARG A 48 3.36 22.27 21.78
C ARG A 48 2.83 23.29 20.79
N ALA A 49 3.34 24.52 20.81
CA ALA A 49 2.93 25.55 19.88
C ALA A 49 3.30 25.19 18.42
N GLU A 50 4.47 24.59 18.21
CA GLU A 50 4.89 24.06 16.92
C GLU A 50 3.98 22.91 16.47
N GLN A 51 3.72 21.94 17.34
CA GLN A 51 2.80 20.84 17.04
C GLN A 51 1.41 21.36 16.66
N GLU A 52 0.88 22.33 17.40
CA GLU A 52 -0.39 22.96 17.08
C GLU A 52 -0.36 23.71 15.74
N ALA A 53 0.75 24.36 15.39
CA ALA A 53 0.90 24.99 14.07
C ALA A 53 0.86 23.94 12.96
N LEU A 54 1.60 22.83 13.10
CA LEU A 54 1.58 21.74 12.13
C LEU A 54 0.18 21.10 12.01
N LEU A 55 -0.55 20.97 13.12
CA LEU A 55 -1.94 20.50 13.11
C LEU A 55 -2.87 21.49 12.40
N ARG A 56 -2.77 22.79 12.70
CA ARG A 56 -3.60 23.83 12.06
C ARG A 56 -3.35 23.92 10.55
N ASP A 57 -2.09 23.80 10.15
CA ASP A 57 -1.68 23.92 8.74
C ASP A 57 -1.85 22.61 7.95
N GLY A 58 -2.27 21.52 8.62
CA GLY A 58 -2.47 20.22 7.97
C GLY A 58 -1.18 19.51 7.58
N HIS A 59 -0.06 19.83 8.21
CA HIS A 59 1.23 19.17 8.02
C HIS A 59 1.48 18.04 9.03
N TRP A 60 0.74 18.01 10.14
CA TRP A 60 0.72 16.89 11.08
C TRP A 60 -0.48 15.99 10.77
N VAL A 61 -0.27 14.98 9.91
CA VAL A 61 -1.33 14.09 9.41
C VAL A 61 -1.03 12.62 9.70
N ALA A 62 -2.09 11.83 9.80
CA ALA A 62 -2.03 10.38 9.94
C ALA A 62 -3.24 9.74 9.25
N GLY A 63 -3.11 8.47 8.89
CA GLY A 63 -4.15 7.72 8.19
C GLY A 63 -3.82 7.46 6.72
N PRO A 64 -4.76 6.85 5.98
CA PRO A 64 -4.57 6.55 4.56
C PRO A 64 -4.59 7.81 3.67
N ASP A 65 -3.83 7.77 2.60
CA ASP A 65 -3.73 8.82 1.56
C ASP A 65 -4.26 8.37 0.18
N ASP A 66 -4.79 7.15 0.08
CA ASP A 66 -5.42 6.60 -1.12
C ASP A 66 -6.92 6.32 -0.96
N LEU A 67 -7.65 6.41 -2.08
CA LEU A 67 -9.11 6.45 -2.09
C LEU A 67 -9.75 5.15 -1.56
N LEU A 68 -9.27 3.99 -1.99
CA LEU A 68 -9.88 2.72 -1.57
C LEU A 68 -9.68 2.46 -0.08
N SER A 69 -8.54 2.86 0.46
CA SER A 69 -8.26 2.77 1.88
C SER A 69 -9.10 3.74 2.71
N ILE A 70 -9.23 4.99 2.24
CA ILE A 70 -10.11 6.00 2.84
C ILE A 70 -11.57 5.50 2.89
N LEU A 71 -12.02 4.80 1.84
CA LEU A 71 -13.36 4.21 1.78
C LEU A 71 -13.51 2.89 2.56
N GLY A 72 -12.42 2.33 3.09
CA GLY A 72 -12.42 1.01 3.73
C GLY A 72 -12.76 -0.14 2.76
N GLN A 73 -12.48 0.04 1.47
CA GLN A 73 -12.79 -0.92 0.39
C GLN A 73 -11.53 -1.54 -0.24
N SER A 74 -10.36 -1.35 0.36
CA SER A 74 -9.04 -1.73 -0.18
C SER A 74 -8.80 -3.25 -0.31
N ARG A 75 -9.71 -4.09 0.17
CA ARG A 75 -9.66 -5.56 -0.01
C ARG A 75 -10.87 -6.14 -0.74
N GLN A 76 -11.71 -5.27 -1.29
CA GLN A 76 -12.95 -5.68 -1.95
C GLN A 76 -12.70 -5.91 -3.45
N GLU A 77 -12.75 -7.17 -3.85
CA GLU A 77 -12.44 -7.65 -5.20
C GLU A 77 -13.11 -6.87 -6.34
N PRO A 78 -14.39 -6.45 -6.26
CA PRO A 78 -15.04 -5.71 -7.35
C PRO A 78 -14.35 -4.39 -7.70
N TYR A 79 -13.80 -3.65 -6.72
CA TYR A 79 -13.13 -2.37 -7.01
C TYR A 79 -11.77 -2.58 -7.66
N HIS A 80 -11.04 -3.62 -7.26
CA HIS A 80 -9.79 -3.99 -7.93
C HIS A 80 -10.04 -4.49 -9.35
N SER A 81 -11.10 -5.26 -9.57
CA SER A 81 -11.52 -5.67 -10.92
C SER A 81 -11.88 -4.46 -11.78
N ALA A 82 -12.61 -3.47 -11.23
CA ALA A 82 -12.95 -2.24 -11.94
C ALA A 82 -11.72 -1.40 -12.32
N LEU A 83 -10.78 -1.23 -11.39
CA LEU A 83 -9.52 -0.52 -11.66
C LEU A 83 -8.64 -1.28 -12.65
N LEU A 84 -8.59 -2.61 -12.55
CA LEU A 84 -7.87 -3.45 -13.50
C LEU A 84 -8.48 -3.35 -14.91
N ALA A 85 -9.81 -3.45 -15.03
CA ALA A 85 -10.50 -3.25 -16.31
C ALA A 85 -10.18 -1.86 -16.90
N TRP A 86 -10.23 -0.81 -16.08
CA TRP A 86 -9.87 0.53 -16.53
C TRP A 86 -8.41 0.65 -16.99
N LEU A 87 -7.46 0.05 -16.27
CA LEU A 87 -6.03 0.04 -16.65
C LEU A 87 -5.73 -0.80 -17.90
N LEU A 88 -6.55 -1.82 -18.16
CA LEU A 88 -6.43 -2.69 -19.32
C LEU A 88 -7.11 -2.13 -20.58
N ASP A 89 -7.81 -1.00 -20.48
CA ASP A 89 -8.42 -0.32 -21.63
C ASP A 89 -7.35 0.50 -22.38
N PRO A 90 -6.94 0.12 -23.60
CA PRO A 90 -5.95 0.89 -24.36
C PRO A 90 -6.40 2.33 -24.67
N GLN A 91 -7.71 2.59 -24.60
CA GLN A 91 -8.33 3.90 -24.85
C GLN A 91 -8.73 4.60 -23.54
N GLY A 92 -8.36 4.01 -22.40
CA GLY A 92 -8.66 4.52 -21.08
C GLY A 92 -7.96 5.85 -20.79
N ARG A 93 -8.62 6.67 -19.97
CA ARG A 93 -8.12 8.01 -19.60
C ARG A 93 -6.87 7.98 -18.69
N HIS A 94 -6.39 6.79 -18.28
CA HIS A 94 -5.11 6.62 -17.58
C HIS A 94 -3.90 7.02 -18.42
N GLY A 95 -4.01 6.96 -19.76
CA GLY A 95 -2.95 7.45 -20.66
C GLY A 95 -1.74 6.52 -20.84
N PHE A 96 -1.92 5.21 -20.61
CA PHE A 96 -0.86 4.20 -20.85
C PHE A 96 -0.94 3.58 -22.24
N GLY A 97 -1.97 3.91 -23.04
CA GLY A 97 -2.26 3.20 -24.29
C GLY A 97 -2.41 1.69 -24.02
N SER A 98 -1.95 0.87 -24.96
CA SER A 98 -1.90 -0.60 -24.78
C SER A 98 -0.79 -1.06 -23.81
N GLY A 99 0.06 -0.17 -23.28
CA GLY A 99 1.29 -0.56 -22.59
C GLY A 99 1.08 -1.41 -21.34
N PHE A 100 0.03 -1.13 -20.55
CA PHE A 100 -0.28 -1.93 -19.36
C PHE A 100 -0.86 -3.30 -19.74
N LEU A 101 -1.77 -3.35 -20.70
CA LEU A 101 -2.30 -4.60 -21.26
C LEU A 101 -1.18 -5.47 -21.86
N GLU A 102 -0.27 -4.89 -22.63
CA GLU A 102 0.90 -5.59 -23.17
C GLU A 102 1.80 -6.18 -22.09
N ALA A 103 2.05 -5.43 -21.01
CA ALA A 103 2.86 -5.90 -19.89
C ALA A 103 2.23 -7.11 -19.21
N LEU A 104 0.91 -7.10 -19.03
CA LEU A 104 0.16 -8.22 -18.48
C LEU A 104 0.21 -9.43 -19.44
N LEU A 105 -0.09 -9.23 -20.72
CA LEU A 105 -0.13 -10.33 -21.71
C LEU A 105 1.22 -11.01 -21.90
N ARG A 106 2.35 -10.28 -21.73
CA ARG A 106 3.71 -10.87 -21.77
C ARG A 106 3.93 -11.92 -20.69
N ARG A 107 3.17 -11.88 -19.60
CA ARG A 107 3.20 -12.92 -18.57
C ARG A 107 2.33 -14.12 -18.93
N CYS A 108 1.38 -13.95 -19.84
CA CYS A 108 0.46 -15.00 -20.25
C CYS A 108 0.99 -15.84 -21.41
N THR A 109 1.56 -15.18 -22.44
CA THR A 109 2.00 -15.81 -23.68
C THR A 109 3.21 -15.09 -24.28
N PRO A 110 4.18 -15.81 -24.88
CA PRO A 110 5.23 -15.20 -25.68
C PRO A 110 4.70 -14.65 -27.02
N ASP A 111 3.61 -15.23 -27.55
CA ASP A 111 3.03 -14.91 -28.85
C ASP A 111 1.96 -13.82 -28.72
N LEU A 112 2.39 -12.60 -28.44
CA LEU A 112 1.49 -11.46 -28.27
C LEU A 112 0.79 -11.07 -29.58
N PRO A 113 -0.55 -10.92 -29.59
CA PRO A 113 -1.27 -10.34 -30.72
C PRO A 113 -1.10 -8.81 -30.74
N THR A 114 0.10 -8.34 -31.05
CA THR A 114 0.50 -6.92 -30.88
C THR A 114 -0.21 -5.95 -31.83
N ALA A 115 -0.56 -6.37 -33.04
CA ALA A 115 -0.98 -5.45 -34.10
C ALA A 115 -2.32 -4.72 -33.84
N GLU A 116 -3.19 -5.26 -32.98
CA GLU A 116 -4.55 -4.71 -32.76
C GLU A 116 -4.94 -4.56 -31.29
N LEU A 117 -3.97 -4.55 -30.36
CA LEU A 117 -4.26 -4.39 -28.93
C LEU A 117 -5.00 -3.09 -28.61
N ASN A 118 -4.82 -2.02 -29.40
CA ASN A 118 -5.55 -0.76 -29.23
C ASN A 118 -7.08 -0.87 -29.43
N ARG A 119 -7.56 -1.98 -29.99
CA ARG A 119 -8.99 -2.29 -30.15
C ARG A 119 -9.54 -3.20 -29.06
N ALA A 120 -8.71 -3.61 -28.11
CA ALA A 120 -9.16 -4.39 -26.96
C ALA A 120 -10.20 -3.60 -26.14
N ARG A 121 -11.18 -4.31 -25.59
CA ARG A 121 -12.26 -3.77 -24.77
C ARG A 121 -12.40 -4.60 -23.50
N PRO A 122 -12.09 -4.01 -22.33
CA PRO A 122 -12.35 -4.65 -21.05
C PRO A 122 -13.84 -4.56 -20.70
N ALA A 123 -14.35 -5.59 -20.04
CA ALA A 123 -15.69 -5.65 -19.48
C ALA A 123 -15.65 -6.34 -18.11
N LEU A 124 -16.51 -5.90 -17.21
CA LEU A 124 -16.64 -6.44 -15.85
C LEU A 124 -17.77 -7.46 -15.79
N ASP A 125 -17.66 -8.41 -14.86
CA ASP A 125 -18.76 -9.30 -14.46
C ASP A 125 -19.42 -10.03 -15.64
N VAL A 126 -18.60 -10.43 -16.63
CA VAL A 126 -19.09 -11.04 -17.87
C VAL A 126 -19.61 -12.44 -17.58
N SER A 127 -20.90 -12.64 -17.82
CA SER A 127 -21.59 -13.90 -17.55
C SER A 127 -21.77 -14.72 -18.82
N LYS A 128 -21.35 -15.99 -18.79
CA LYS A 128 -21.54 -16.97 -19.88
C LYS A 128 -21.91 -18.31 -19.25
N SER A 129 -22.91 -19.01 -19.78
CA SER A 129 -23.30 -20.36 -19.33
C SER A 129 -23.41 -20.55 -17.80
N LYS A 130 -23.95 -19.53 -17.07
CA LYS A 130 -24.11 -19.50 -15.61
C LYS A 130 -22.80 -19.43 -14.79
N VAL A 131 -21.68 -19.11 -15.42
CA VAL A 131 -20.45 -18.68 -14.72
C VAL A 131 -20.18 -17.20 -15.04
N ARG A 132 -19.52 -16.50 -14.12
CA ARG A 132 -19.17 -15.10 -14.24
C ARG A 132 -17.66 -14.93 -14.11
N ALA A 133 -17.05 -14.28 -15.09
CA ALA A 133 -15.66 -13.81 -15.03
C ALA A 133 -15.62 -12.40 -14.44
N ASP A 134 -14.61 -12.10 -13.63
CA ASP A 134 -14.51 -10.80 -12.95
C ASP A 134 -14.09 -9.70 -13.93
N VAL A 135 -13.11 -9.98 -14.80
CA VAL A 135 -12.71 -9.11 -15.92
C VAL A 135 -12.54 -9.95 -17.17
N VAL A 136 -13.05 -9.47 -18.30
CA VAL A 136 -12.77 -10.00 -19.64
C VAL A 136 -12.24 -8.89 -20.52
N VAL A 137 -11.14 -9.12 -21.23
CA VAL A 137 -10.63 -8.21 -22.26
C VAL A 137 -10.72 -8.89 -23.62
N ALA A 138 -11.62 -8.40 -24.46
CA ALA A 138 -11.85 -8.95 -25.80
C ALA A 138 -11.31 -8.01 -26.88
N GLY A 139 -10.69 -8.57 -27.91
CA GLY A 139 -10.20 -7.84 -29.08
C GLY A 139 -9.89 -8.79 -30.23
N PRO A 140 -9.44 -8.27 -31.37
CA PRO A 140 -9.07 -9.10 -32.51
C PRO A 140 -7.96 -10.11 -32.13
N GLY A 141 -8.29 -11.40 -32.13
CA GLY A 141 -7.37 -12.48 -31.76
C GLY A 141 -7.03 -12.55 -30.26
N LEU A 142 -7.76 -11.85 -29.40
CA LEU A 142 -7.52 -11.81 -27.95
C LEU A 142 -8.83 -12.02 -27.18
N TYR A 143 -8.81 -12.96 -26.25
CA TYR A 143 -9.88 -13.12 -25.27
C TYR A 143 -9.31 -13.43 -23.88
N LEU A 144 -8.88 -12.40 -23.16
CA LEU A 144 -8.30 -12.56 -21.82
C LEU A 144 -9.41 -12.63 -20.77
N VAL A 145 -9.41 -13.69 -19.97
CA VAL A 145 -10.33 -13.92 -18.85
C VAL A 145 -9.53 -13.86 -17.56
N ILE A 146 -9.92 -12.98 -16.64
CA ILE A 146 -9.29 -12.82 -15.34
C ILE A 146 -10.30 -13.17 -14.25
N ALA A 147 -9.92 -14.12 -13.40
CA ALA A 147 -10.54 -14.36 -12.11
C ALA A 147 -9.69 -13.66 -11.04
N ASN A 148 -10.28 -12.75 -10.27
CA ASN A 148 -9.62 -11.96 -9.25
C ASN A 148 -10.07 -12.40 -7.86
N LYS A 149 -9.15 -12.94 -7.06
CA LYS A 149 -9.41 -13.37 -5.69
C LYS A 149 -8.43 -12.83 -4.67
N ILE A 150 -8.96 -12.02 -3.76
CA ILE A 150 -8.25 -11.43 -2.64
C ILE A 150 -8.59 -12.22 -1.38
N ASP A 151 -9.87 -12.28 -1.02
CA ASP A 151 -10.34 -12.83 0.25
C ASP A 151 -11.42 -13.88 0.08
N ALA A 152 -12.24 -13.75 -0.96
CA ALA A 152 -13.29 -14.68 -1.20
C ALA A 152 -12.71 -16.03 -1.63
N HIS A 153 -13.33 -17.09 -1.13
CA HIS A 153 -13.05 -18.43 -1.60
C HIS A 153 -13.53 -18.62 -3.03
N GLU A 154 -12.87 -19.53 -3.75
CA GLU A 154 -13.33 -19.98 -5.05
C GLU A 154 -14.65 -20.75 -4.90
N GLN A 155 -15.60 -20.50 -5.79
CA GLN A 155 -16.82 -21.31 -5.84
C GLN A 155 -16.50 -22.72 -6.36
N PRO A 156 -17.33 -23.74 -6.04
CA PRO A 156 -17.11 -25.09 -6.57
C PRO A 156 -16.93 -25.10 -8.09
N ARG A 157 -15.84 -25.75 -8.54
CA ARG A 157 -15.44 -25.85 -9.96
C ARG A 157 -15.42 -24.50 -10.69
N GLN A 158 -15.11 -23.40 -10.00
CA GLN A 158 -15.19 -22.06 -10.60
C GLN A 158 -14.27 -21.94 -11.82
N CYS A 159 -13.00 -22.30 -11.68
CA CYS A 159 -12.04 -22.17 -12.76
C CYS A 159 -12.29 -23.18 -13.89
N ASP A 160 -12.67 -24.42 -13.57
CA ASP A 160 -13.14 -25.38 -14.59
C ASP A 160 -14.29 -24.80 -15.42
N ARG A 161 -15.32 -24.25 -14.77
CA ARG A 161 -16.49 -23.68 -15.46
C ARG A 161 -16.14 -22.47 -16.31
N LEU A 162 -15.21 -21.62 -15.84
CA LEU A 162 -14.68 -20.51 -16.62
C LEU A 162 -13.98 -21.02 -17.88
N TYR A 163 -13.11 -22.02 -17.73
CA TYR A 163 -12.41 -22.63 -18.85
C TYR A 163 -13.37 -23.28 -19.86
N GLU A 164 -14.33 -24.08 -19.40
CA GLU A 164 -15.36 -24.70 -20.25
C GLU A 164 -16.18 -23.65 -21.02
N SER A 165 -16.50 -22.52 -20.39
CA SER A 165 -17.37 -21.49 -20.98
C SER A 165 -16.65 -20.54 -21.93
N PHE A 166 -15.44 -20.12 -21.58
CA PHE A 166 -14.68 -19.11 -22.33
C PHE A 166 -13.54 -19.70 -23.16
N GLY A 167 -13.13 -20.95 -22.92
CA GLY A 167 -12.05 -21.61 -23.64
C GLY A 167 -12.30 -21.77 -25.15
N PRO A 168 -13.55 -21.92 -25.62
CA PRO A 168 -13.83 -21.92 -27.05
C PRO A 168 -13.62 -20.57 -27.76
N GLU A 169 -13.40 -19.47 -27.04
CA GLU A 169 -13.17 -18.16 -27.67
C GLU A 169 -11.79 -18.11 -28.35
N PRO A 170 -11.68 -17.56 -29.59
CA PRO A 170 -10.40 -17.44 -30.26
C PRO A 170 -9.40 -16.59 -29.47
N GLY A 171 -8.21 -17.14 -29.21
CA GLY A 171 -7.18 -16.45 -28.42
C GLY A 171 -7.50 -16.37 -26.93
N ALA A 172 -8.29 -17.31 -26.40
CA ALA A 172 -8.60 -17.40 -24.98
C ALA A 172 -7.33 -17.55 -24.13
N LEU A 173 -7.16 -16.64 -23.17
CA LEU A 173 -6.12 -16.66 -22.16
C LEU A 173 -6.76 -16.57 -20.78
N PHE A 174 -6.24 -17.31 -19.82
CA PHE A 174 -6.81 -17.37 -18.47
C PHE A 174 -5.79 -16.91 -17.43
N VAL A 175 -6.19 -15.97 -16.59
CA VAL A 175 -5.39 -15.49 -15.46
C VAL A 175 -6.16 -15.67 -14.17
N PHE A 176 -5.49 -16.27 -13.19
CA PHE A 176 -5.93 -16.28 -11.80
C PHE A 176 -5.08 -15.28 -11.02
N LEU A 177 -5.68 -14.14 -10.70
CA LEU A 177 -5.05 -13.07 -9.96
C LEU A 177 -5.36 -13.21 -8.47
N SER A 178 -4.33 -13.16 -7.63
CA SER A 178 -4.47 -13.20 -6.18
C SER A 178 -3.35 -12.45 -5.48
N PRO A 179 -3.45 -12.08 -4.19
CA PRO A 179 -2.39 -11.37 -3.49
C PRO A 179 -1.01 -12.03 -3.65
N SER A 180 -0.93 -13.35 -3.41
CA SER A 180 0.32 -14.12 -3.45
C SER A 180 0.63 -14.76 -4.80
N GLY A 181 -0.24 -14.62 -5.81
CA GLY A 181 -0.08 -15.34 -7.08
C GLY A 181 -0.23 -16.86 -6.96
N ARG A 182 -1.03 -17.33 -6.00
CA ARG A 182 -1.31 -18.76 -5.81
C ARG A 182 -2.04 -19.35 -7.02
N ALA A 183 -1.91 -20.66 -7.19
CA ALA A 183 -2.72 -21.42 -8.14
C ALA A 183 -4.21 -21.44 -7.73
N PRO A 184 -5.13 -21.46 -8.70
CA PRO A 184 -6.52 -21.78 -8.43
C PRO A 184 -6.65 -23.21 -7.91
N VAL A 185 -7.49 -23.42 -6.90
CA VAL A 185 -7.74 -24.77 -6.37
C VAL A 185 -8.90 -25.48 -7.09
N THR A 186 -9.67 -24.73 -7.87
CA THR A 186 -10.84 -25.25 -8.61
C THR A 186 -10.60 -25.43 -10.11
N ALA A 187 -9.34 -25.37 -10.55
CA ALA A 187 -8.91 -25.70 -11.91
C ALA A 187 -8.30 -27.10 -11.95
N THR A 188 -8.84 -27.96 -12.81
CA THR A 188 -8.45 -29.37 -12.98
C THR A 188 -8.21 -29.68 -14.46
N GLY A 189 -7.45 -30.74 -14.76
CA GLY A 189 -7.13 -31.13 -16.13
C GLY A 189 -6.59 -29.97 -16.98
N ASP A 190 -7.11 -29.82 -18.20
CA ASP A 190 -6.73 -28.78 -19.15
C ASP A 190 -6.91 -27.36 -18.60
N ALA A 191 -7.91 -27.13 -17.74
CA ALA A 191 -8.11 -25.83 -17.10
C ALA A 191 -6.90 -25.46 -16.21
N ARG A 192 -6.34 -26.44 -15.50
CA ARG A 192 -5.16 -26.22 -14.65
C ARG A 192 -3.93 -25.80 -15.47
N GLU A 193 -3.79 -26.33 -16.67
CA GLU A 193 -2.68 -25.98 -17.58
C GLU A 193 -2.90 -24.61 -18.26
N ALA A 194 -4.15 -24.26 -18.54
CA ALA A 194 -4.52 -23.01 -19.19
C ALA A 194 -4.40 -21.78 -18.27
N PHE A 195 -4.72 -21.91 -16.98
CA PHE A 195 -4.69 -20.79 -16.03
C PHE A 195 -3.25 -20.40 -15.66
N LYS A 196 -2.88 -19.15 -16.00
CA LYS A 196 -1.66 -18.50 -15.52
C LYS A 196 -1.93 -17.84 -14.17
N THR A 197 -1.02 -17.99 -13.23
CA THR A 197 -1.11 -17.33 -11.93
C THR A 197 -0.45 -15.97 -11.98
N MET A 198 -1.00 -15.00 -11.26
CA MET A 198 -0.44 -13.66 -11.16
C MET A 198 -0.67 -13.10 -9.76
N SER A 199 0.35 -12.44 -9.22
CA SER A 199 0.30 -11.76 -7.93
C SER A 199 -0.04 -10.27 -8.08
N TYR A 200 -0.56 -9.67 -7.01
CA TYR A 200 -0.70 -8.20 -6.97
C TYR A 200 0.66 -7.50 -6.94
N ALA A 201 1.71 -8.11 -6.37
CA ALA A 201 3.07 -7.59 -6.44
C ALA A 201 3.55 -7.43 -7.90
N GLU A 202 3.21 -8.39 -8.78
CA GLU A 202 3.51 -8.29 -10.20
C GLU A 202 2.72 -7.16 -10.88
N LEU A 203 1.44 -6.97 -10.55
CA LEU A 203 0.65 -5.83 -11.04
C LEU A 203 1.21 -4.48 -10.56
N THR A 204 1.65 -4.40 -9.31
CA THR A 204 2.30 -3.21 -8.73
C THR A 204 3.53 -2.82 -9.54
N VAL A 205 4.38 -3.78 -9.90
CA VAL A 205 5.55 -3.54 -10.75
C VAL A 205 5.14 -3.06 -12.14
N MET A 206 4.16 -3.72 -12.77
CA MET A 206 3.66 -3.29 -14.10
C MET A 206 3.08 -1.87 -14.08
N LEU A 207 2.34 -1.51 -13.03
CA LEU A 207 1.72 -0.20 -12.89
C LEU A 207 2.76 0.89 -12.65
N ARG A 208 3.74 0.62 -11.79
CA ARG A 208 4.89 1.52 -11.55
C ARG A 208 5.66 1.78 -12.84
N ASP A 209 5.94 0.74 -13.61
CA ASP A 209 6.61 0.85 -14.91
C ASP A 209 5.79 1.65 -15.92
N ALA A 210 4.48 1.43 -15.99
CA ALA A 210 3.58 2.17 -16.88
C ALA A 210 3.55 3.67 -16.53
N LEU A 211 3.48 3.99 -15.24
CA LEU A 211 3.56 5.37 -14.74
C LEU A 211 4.91 6.02 -15.11
N ALA A 212 6.02 5.30 -14.99
CA ALA A 212 7.34 5.83 -15.32
C ALA A 212 7.53 6.12 -16.82
N ARG A 213 6.93 5.32 -17.71
CA ARG A 213 7.15 5.40 -19.16
C ARG A 213 6.24 6.38 -19.89
N ALA A 214 5.01 6.61 -19.41
CA ALA A 214 4.06 7.43 -20.16
C ALA A 214 4.41 8.94 -20.07
N PRO A 215 4.23 9.73 -21.16
CA PRO A 215 4.43 11.18 -21.13
C PRO A 215 3.27 11.86 -20.36
N GLY A 216 3.54 12.35 -19.14
CA GLY A 216 2.52 12.83 -18.20
C GLY A 216 2.03 14.27 -18.43
N LYS A 217 1.54 14.61 -19.63
CA LYS A 217 1.00 15.97 -19.90
C LYS A 217 -0.33 15.93 -20.64
N GLY A 218 -1.17 16.93 -20.39
CA GLY A 218 -2.42 17.16 -21.12
C GLY A 218 -3.60 16.33 -20.59
N ALA A 219 -4.44 15.80 -21.49
CA ALA A 219 -5.76 15.22 -21.18
C ALA A 219 -5.76 13.98 -20.28
N THR A 220 -4.59 13.38 -20.01
CA THR A 220 -4.40 12.16 -19.20
C THR A 220 -3.85 12.43 -17.81
N ALA A 221 -3.55 13.69 -17.44
CA ALA A 221 -2.94 14.04 -16.16
C ALA A 221 -3.73 13.48 -14.96
N HIS A 222 -5.04 13.73 -14.93
CA HIS A 222 -5.90 13.25 -13.85
C HIS A 222 -6.00 11.71 -13.80
N GLY A 223 -6.04 11.04 -14.96
CA GLY A 223 -6.02 9.58 -14.99
C GLY A 223 -4.71 9.02 -14.40
N ARG A 224 -3.58 9.68 -14.61
CA ARG A 224 -2.32 9.25 -13.99
C ARG A 224 -2.31 9.46 -12.48
N GLU A 225 -2.90 10.53 -11.98
CA GLU A 225 -3.07 10.74 -10.53
C GLU A 225 -3.91 9.62 -9.92
N VAL A 226 -5.02 9.23 -10.57
CA VAL A 226 -5.85 8.09 -10.15
C VAL A 226 -5.04 6.77 -10.18
N ALA A 227 -4.25 6.54 -11.22
CA ALA A 227 -3.39 5.35 -11.30
C ALA A 227 -2.30 5.36 -10.21
N SER A 228 -1.72 6.52 -9.88
CA SER A 228 -0.76 6.67 -8.78
C SER A 228 -1.42 6.46 -7.42
N ASN A 229 -2.65 6.95 -7.24
CA ASN A 229 -3.44 6.73 -6.03
C ASN A 229 -3.74 5.23 -5.84
N TYR A 230 -4.12 4.53 -6.92
CA TYR A 230 -4.30 3.09 -6.87
C TYR A 230 -2.99 2.33 -6.61
N LEU A 231 -1.86 2.79 -7.15
CA LEU A 231 -0.55 2.21 -6.83
C LEU A 231 -0.29 2.25 -5.32
N ALA A 232 -0.60 3.37 -4.64
CA ALA A 232 -0.49 3.47 -3.19
C ALA A 232 -1.41 2.46 -2.46
N THR A 233 -2.63 2.21 -2.97
CA THR A 233 -3.48 1.10 -2.47
C THR A 233 -2.76 -0.24 -2.57
N LEU A 234 -2.21 -0.55 -3.75
CA LEU A 234 -1.56 -1.83 -3.99
C LEU A 234 -0.32 -2.01 -3.10
N GLU A 235 0.46 -0.95 -2.92
CA GLU A 235 1.69 -0.98 -2.13
C GLU A 235 1.44 -1.18 -0.64
N ARG A 236 0.33 -0.64 -0.11
CA ARG A 236 -0.02 -0.84 1.30
C ARG A 236 -0.64 -2.22 1.56
N GLU A 237 -1.50 -2.71 0.67
CA GLU A 237 -2.29 -3.93 0.93
C GLU A 237 -1.59 -5.23 0.51
N PHE A 238 -0.72 -5.19 -0.51
CA PHE A 238 -0.22 -6.39 -1.19
C PHE A 238 1.31 -6.42 -1.42
N GLN A 239 2.09 -5.63 -0.67
CA GLN A 239 3.56 -5.75 -0.62
C GLN A 239 4.04 -6.85 0.32
#